data_AF-A0A966DB92-F1
#
_entry.id   AF-A0A966DB92-F1
#
_cell.length_a   1.000
_cell.length_b   1.000
_cell.length_c   1.000
_cell.angle_alpha   90.00
_cell.angle_beta   90.00
_cell.angle_gamma   90.00
#
_symmetry.space_group_name_H-M   'P 1'
#
loop_
_entity.id
_entity.type
_entity.pdbx_description
1 polymer ?
#
loop_
_entity_poly.entity_id
_entity_poly.type
_entity_poly.pdbx_seq_one_letter_code
_entity_poly.pdbx_strand_id
1 'polypeptide(L)'
;ASEFISNPRMVPLVPMVVGIAALSLVTLFDRNDEENREWTLSAWGFAKQIMPLLAIGVVTAGFLLGSTHDNVAIPGVVPNEWIEWAVGGNSLFSNFFASFTGAFMYFATLTEVPIIQGLLSSGMGKGPALALLLAGPSLSLPNMLVIRGVMGTKKTLVYVLLVMIMATFTGLVYGTFF
;
A
#
# COMPACT_ATOMS: atom_id res chain seq x y z
N ALA A 1 -28.09 -11.57 -10.04
CA ALA A 1 -27.47 -12.24 -8.88
C ALA A 1 -26.87 -13.54 -9.38
N SER A 2 -25.62 -13.85 -9.03
CA SER A 2 -24.94 -15.09 -9.48
C SER A 2 -25.73 -16.32 -9.04
N GLU A 3 -26.28 -17.09 -9.98
CA GLU A 3 -27.13 -18.28 -9.69
C GLU A 3 -26.43 -19.35 -8.85
N PHE A 4 -25.10 -19.37 -8.83
CA PHE A 4 -24.29 -20.42 -8.21
C PHE A 4 -23.74 -20.08 -6.81
N ILE A 5 -23.75 -18.80 -6.42
CA ILE A 5 -23.18 -18.35 -5.12
C ILE A 5 -24.18 -17.43 -4.45
N SER A 6 -24.76 -17.89 -3.34
CA SER A 6 -25.78 -17.20 -2.58
C SER A 6 -25.25 -16.06 -1.71
N ASN A 7 -23.97 -16.10 -1.31
CA ASN A 7 -23.34 -15.07 -0.49
C ASN A 7 -22.57 -14.04 -1.35
N PRO A 8 -22.98 -12.75 -1.38
CA PRO A 8 -22.33 -11.72 -2.18
C PRO A 8 -20.83 -11.55 -1.91
N ARG A 9 -20.38 -11.78 -0.67
CA ARG A 9 -18.96 -11.68 -0.28
C ARG A 9 -18.11 -12.80 -0.88
N MET A 10 -18.73 -13.96 -1.16
CA MET A 10 -18.02 -15.13 -1.71
C MET A 10 -17.96 -15.13 -3.23
N VAL A 11 -18.74 -14.29 -3.90
CA VAL A 11 -18.79 -14.20 -5.37
C VAL A 11 -17.40 -13.96 -6.00
N PRO A 12 -16.55 -13.04 -5.50
CA PRO A 12 -15.19 -12.89 -6.04
C PRO A 12 -14.20 -13.93 -5.47
N LEU A 13 -14.40 -14.39 -4.23
CA LEU A 13 -13.46 -15.27 -3.55
C LEU A 13 -13.47 -16.70 -4.12
N VAL A 14 -14.65 -17.24 -4.42
CA VAL A 14 -14.78 -18.63 -4.90
C VAL A 14 -14.09 -18.83 -6.25
N PRO A 15 -14.34 -18.02 -7.30
CA PRO A 15 -13.62 -18.15 -8.58
C PRO A 15 -12.11 -17.97 -8.43
N MET A 16 -11.67 -17.05 -7.56
CA MET A 16 -10.25 -16.82 -7.30
C MET A 16 -9.59 -18.05 -6.67
N VAL A 17 -10.18 -18.62 -5.62
CA VAL A 17 -9.65 -19.81 -4.94
C VAL A 17 -9.67 -21.02 -5.87
N VAL A 18 -10.77 -21.22 -6.61
CA VAL A 18 -10.89 -22.31 -7.58
C VAL A 18 -9.84 -22.15 -8.69
N GLY A 19 -9.65 -20.93 -9.21
CA GLY A 19 -8.64 -20.65 -10.23
C GLY A 19 -7.22 -20.92 -9.75
N ILE A 20 -6.86 -20.46 -8.54
CA ILE A 20 -5.54 -20.71 -7.94
C ILE A 20 -5.34 -22.22 -7.72
N ALA A 21 -6.33 -22.92 -7.16
CA ALA A 21 -6.23 -24.35 -6.90
C ALA A 21 -6.13 -25.16 -8.19
N ALA A 22 -6.96 -24.86 -9.20
CA ALA A 22 -6.93 -25.53 -10.49
C ALA A 22 -5.59 -25.30 -11.20
N LEU A 23 -5.12 -24.05 -11.26
CA LEU A 23 -3.83 -23.71 -11.86
C LEU A 23 -2.69 -24.45 -11.15
N SER A 24 -2.67 -24.40 -9.80
CA SER A 24 -1.63 -25.07 -9.00
C SER A 24 -1.63 -26.59 -9.19
N LEU A 25 -2.81 -27.22 -9.32
CA LEU A 25 -2.90 -28.64 -9.60
C LEU A 25 -2.37 -28.96 -11.01
N VAL A 26 -2.81 -28.22 -12.03
CA VAL A 26 -2.37 -28.44 -13.41
C VAL A 26 -0.85 -28.32 -13.52
N THR A 27 -0.26 -27.27 -12.94
CA THR A 27 1.18 -27.02 -13.02
C THR A 27 2.03 -27.95 -12.16
N LEU A 28 1.55 -28.38 -10.98
CA LEU A 28 2.29 -29.32 -10.13
C LEU A 28 2.28 -30.76 -10.66
N PHE A 29 1.21 -31.15 -11.35
CA PHE A 29 1.06 -32.48 -11.94
C PHE A 29 1.45 -32.55 -13.41
N ASP A 30 1.90 -31.44 -14.01
CA ASP A 30 2.47 -31.45 -15.35
C ASP A 30 3.73 -32.31 -15.38
N ARG A 31 3.77 -33.25 -16.33
CA ARG A 31 4.88 -34.18 -16.56
C ARG A 31 5.60 -33.91 -17.88
N ASN A 32 5.09 -33.00 -18.70
CA ASN A 32 5.68 -32.64 -19.98
C ASN A 32 6.73 -31.54 -19.82
N ASP A 33 6.46 -30.58 -18.93
CA ASP A 33 7.32 -29.41 -18.73
C ASP A 33 7.64 -29.21 -17.24
N GLU A 34 8.92 -29.37 -16.88
CA GLU A 34 9.37 -29.19 -15.50
C GLU A 34 9.34 -27.71 -15.05
N GLU A 35 9.38 -26.74 -15.99
CA GLU A 35 9.33 -25.31 -15.70
C GLU A 35 8.01 -24.92 -15.01
N ASN A 36 6.90 -25.54 -15.41
CA ASN A 36 5.57 -25.30 -14.84
C ASN A 36 5.52 -25.64 -13.34
N ARG A 37 6.17 -26.74 -12.95
CA ARG A 37 6.27 -27.16 -11.55
C ARG A 37 7.18 -26.22 -10.77
N GLU A 38 8.32 -25.84 -11.33
CA GLU A 38 9.28 -24.93 -10.71
C GLU A 38 8.69 -23.54 -10.47
N TRP A 39 7.92 -23.00 -11.43
CA TRP A 39 7.22 -21.74 -11.29
C TRP A 39 6.28 -21.76 -10.07
N THR A 40 5.50 -22.83 -9.92
CA THR A 40 4.53 -22.97 -8.81
C THR A 40 5.23 -23.12 -7.47
N LEU A 41 6.30 -23.90 -7.41
CA LEU A 41 7.10 -24.08 -6.20
C LEU A 41 7.78 -22.78 -5.78
N SER A 42 8.28 -22.00 -6.74
CA SER A 42 8.89 -20.68 -6.51
C SER A 42 7.86 -19.67 -6.00
N ALA A 43 6.68 -19.61 -6.61
CA ALA A 43 5.57 -18.78 -6.15
C ALA A 43 5.16 -19.14 -4.71
N TRP A 44 5.07 -20.44 -4.39
CA TRP A 44 4.81 -20.90 -3.02
C TRP A 44 5.94 -20.55 -2.04
N GLY A 45 7.19 -20.59 -2.50
CA GLY A 45 8.36 -20.14 -1.76
C GLY A 45 8.24 -18.67 -1.34
N PHE A 46 7.95 -17.78 -2.29
CA PHE A 46 7.72 -16.37 -2.01
C PHE A 46 6.51 -16.14 -1.09
N ALA A 47 5.41 -16.84 -1.31
CA ALA A 47 4.23 -16.72 -0.46
C ALA A 47 4.57 -17.01 1.01
N LYS A 48 5.33 -18.06 1.30
CA LYS A 48 5.77 -18.41 2.65
C LYS A 48 6.71 -17.38 3.28
N GLN A 49 7.45 -16.60 2.49
CA GLN A 49 8.31 -15.54 3.00
C GLN A 49 7.55 -14.23 3.24
N ILE A 50 6.69 -13.85 2.29
CA ILE A 50 5.97 -12.56 2.31
C ILE A 50 4.80 -12.59 3.30
N MET A 51 4.01 -13.69 3.32
CA MET A 51 2.78 -13.76 4.12
C MET A 51 3.01 -13.53 5.62
N PRO A 52 4.00 -14.16 6.30
CA PRO A 52 4.23 -13.92 7.72
C PRO A 52 4.65 -12.47 7.99
N LEU A 53 5.53 -11.91 7.16
CA LEU A 53 6.01 -10.55 7.32
C LEU A 53 4.87 -9.54 7.11
N LEU A 54 4.03 -9.76 6.09
CA LEU A 54 2.85 -8.95 5.83
C LEU A 54 1.83 -9.06 6.96
N ALA A 55 1.56 -10.27 7.48
CA ALA A 55 0.65 -10.46 8.60
C ALA A 55 1.10 -9.70 9.85
N ILE A 56 2.40 -9.78 10.19
CA ILE A 56 2.98 -9.01 11.31
C ILE A 56 2.82 -7.51 11.08
N GLY A 57 3.14 -7.03 9.88
CA GLY A 57 3.00 -5.62 9.50
C GLY A 57 1.56 -5.11 9.60
N VAL A 58 0.59 -5.87 9.07
CA VAL A 58 -0.83 -5.52 9.10
C VAL A 58 -1.37 -5.51 10.53
N VAL A 59 -1.04 -6.51 11.35
CA VAL A 59 -1.46 -6.56 12.76
C VAL A 59 -0.86 -5.41 13.55
N THR A 60 0.43 -5.10 13.33
CA THR A 60 1.12 -3.99 14.00
C THR A 60 0.50 -2.65 13.59
N ALA A 61 0.24 -2.45 12.29
CA ALA A 61 -0.41 -1.24 11.79
C ALA A 61 -1.82 -1.08 12.35
N GLY A 62 -2.63 -2.14 12.39
CA GLY A 62 -3.96 -2.12 12.99
C GLY A 62 -3.95 -1.85 14.49
N PHE A 63 -2.95 -2.38 15.23
CA PHE A 63 -2.76 -2.08 16.65
C PHE A 63 -2.36 -0.62 16.89
N LEU A 64 -1.50 -0.05 16.04
CA LEU A 64 -1.02 1.32 16.17
C LEU A 64 -2.07 2.34 15.72
N LEU A 65 -2.62 2.18 14.52
CA LEU A 65 -3.52 3.16 13.88
C LEU A 65 -5.00 2.91 14.21
N GLY A 66 -5.33 1.75 14.75
CA GLY A 66 -6.71 1.32 14.92
C GLY A 66 -7.29 0.79 13.62
N SER A 67 -8.59 0.50 13.65
CA SER A 67 -9.31 0.13 12.44
C SER A 67 -10.76 0.57 12.52
N THR A 68 -11.33 0.95 11.38
CA THR A 68 -12.76 1.19 11.23
C THR A 68 -13.33 0.11 10.32
N HIS A 69 -14.02 -0.87 10.91
CA HIS A 69 -14.78 -1.88 10.17
C HIS A 69 -16.24 -1.83 10.64
N ASP A 70 -17.17 -1.89 9.69
CA ASP A 70 -18.62 -1.96 9.97
C ASP A 70 -19.16 -0.83 10.88
N ASN A 71 -18.68 0.40 10.70
CA ASN A 71 -19.03 1.60 11.50
C ASN A 71 -18.61 1.55 12.98
N VAL A 72 -17.77 0.60 13.37
CA VAL A 72 -17.17 0.54 14.70
C VAL A 72 -15.71 1.00 14.58
N ALA A 73 -15.39 2.12 15.23
CA ALA A 73 -14.01 2.61 15.32
C ALA A 73 -13.33 1.96 16.52
N ILE A 74 -12.33 1.13 16.26
CA ILE A 74 -11.44 0.59 17.29
C ILE A 74 -10.23 1.53 17.35
N PRO A 75 -10.06 2.31 18.43
CA PRO A 75 -8.93 3.20 18.56
C PRO A 75 -7.63 2.39 18.67
N GLY A 76 -6.60 2.84 17.95
CA GLY A 76 -5.25 2.32 18.09
C GLY A 76 -4.50 2.94 19.26
N VAL A 77 -3.23 2.56 19.40
CA VAL A 77 -2.31 3.16 20.39
C VAL A 77 -1.91 4.59 20.01
N VAL A 78 -1.82 4.90 18.72
CA VAL A 78 -1.48 6.25 18.24
C VAL A 78 -2.69 7.16 18.38
N PRO A 79 -2.59 8.27 19.11
CA PRO A 79 -3.69 9.22 19.23
C PRO A 79 -4.03 9.85 17.87
N ASN A 80 -5.32 9.88 17.53
CA ASN A 80 -5.80 10.50 16.28
C ASN A 80 -5.40 11.98 16.18
N GLU A 81 -5.29 12.68 17.32
CA GLU A 81 -4.83 14.08 17.38
C GLU A 81 -3.46 14.29 16.73
N TRP A 82 -2.55 13.32 16.83
CA TRP A 82 -1.22 13.43 16.21
C TRP A 82 -1.30 13.32 14.68
N ILE A 83 -2.18 12.46 14.19
CA ILE A 83 -2.41 12.27 12.76
C ILE A 83 -3.10 13.50 12.18
N GLU A 84 -4.14 13.98 12.85
CA GLU A 84 -4.89 15.17 12.44
C GLU A 84 -4.01 16.43 12.50
N TRP A 85 -3.13 16.56 13.50
CA TRP A 85 -2.15 17.65 13.56
C TRP A 85 -1.12 17.59 12.42
N ALA A 86 -0.60 16.41 12.09
CA ALA A 86 0.47 16.28 11.11
C ALA A 86 -0.03 16.30 9.65
N VAL A 87 -1.15 15.61 9.38
CA VAL A 87 -1.67 15.36 8.03
C VAL A 87 -3.18 15.58 7.90
N GLY A 88 -3.81 16.24 8.88
CA GLY A 88 -5.21 16.64 8.81
C GLY A 88 -5.45 17.85 7.90
N GLY A 89 -6.71 18.01 7.49
CA GLY A 89 -7.15 19.09 6.61
C GLY A 89 -6.46 19.10 5.24
N ASN A 90 -6.33 20.28 4.63
CA ASN A 90 -5.68 20.44 3.33
C ASN A 90 -4.72 21.64 3.32
N SER A 91 -3.78 21.69 4.26
CA SER A 91 -2.76 22.74 4.29
C SER A 91 -1.54 22.37 3.43
N LEU A 92 -0.74 23.36 3.04
CA LEU A 92 0.54 23.12 2.36
C LEU A 92 1.47 22.25 3.23
N PHE A 93 1.49 22.49 4.54
CA PHE A 93 2.29 21.71 5.48
C PHE A 93 1.82 20.25 5.54
N SER A 94 0.52 20.00 5.66
CA SER A 94 -0.06 18.64 5.71
C SER A 94 0.30 17.84 4.45
N ASN A 95 0.15 18.45 3.28
CA ASN A 95 0.49 17.81 2.00
C ASN A 95 2.00 17.57 1.84
N PHE A 96 2.82 18.56 2.24
CA PHE A 96 4.27 18.43 2.20
C PHE A 96 4.77 17.34 3.15
N PHE A 97 4.26 17.31 4.38
CA PHE A 97 4.61 16.31 5.38
C PHE A 97 4.21 14.90 4.92
N ALA A 98 3.02 14.75 4.33
CA ALA A 98 2.57 13.48 3.76
C ALA A 98 3.43 13.02 2.57
N SER A 99 3.80 13.93 1.67
CA SER A 99 4.71 13.64 0.56
C SER A 99 6.12 13.29 1.04
N PHE A 100 6.64 14.04 2.02
CA PHE A 100 7.96 13.80 2.61
C PHE A 100 8.01 12.43 3.30
N THR A 101 7.04 12.12 4.16
CA THR A 101 6.99 10.82 4.83
C THR A 101 6.80 9.68 3.82
N GLY A 102 5.88 9.85 2.86
CA GLY A 102 5.68 8.92 1.75
C GLY A 102 6.97 8.65 0.97
N ALA A 103 7.78 9.68 0.69
CA ALA A 103 9.02 9.53 -0.06
C ALA A 103 10.05 8.58 0.59
N PHE A 104 10.07 8.49 1.92
CA PHE A 104 10.96 7.58 2.63
C PHE A 104 10.34 6.22 2.90
N MET A 105 9.01 6.10 2.81
CA MET A 105 8.29 4.85 2.99
C MET A 105 8.48 3.92 1.80
N TYR A 106 8.54 2.62 2.07
CA TYR A 106 8.51 1.59 1.05
C TYR A 106 7.23 0.78 1.25
N PHE A 107 6.18 1.14 0.50
CA PHE A 107 4.92 0.41 0.55
C PHE A 107 4.91 -0.72 -0.46
N ALA A 108 4.42 -1.89 -0.01
CA ALA A 108 3.88 -2.84 -0.95
C ALA A 108 2.53 -2.29 -1.44
N THR A 109 2.27 -2.37 -2.74
CA THR A 109 1.01 -1.89 -3.35
C THR A 109 -0.23 -2.47 -2.67
N LEU A 110 -0.14 -3.70 -2.15
CA LEU A 110 -1.24 -4.37 -1.42
C LEU A 110 -1.50 -3.80 -0.02
N THR A 111 -0.51 -3.20 0.63
CA THR A 111 -0.63 -2.67 2.00
C THR A 111 -0.84 -1.17 2.04
N GLU A 112 -0.60 -0.47 0.94
CA GLU A 112 -0.77 0.98 0.85
C GLU A 112 -2.23 1.43 1.06
N VAL A 113 -3.18 0.77 0.39
CA VAL A 113 -4.61 1.07 0.50
C VAL A 113 -5.14 0.96 1.94
N PRO A 114 -4.96 -0.17 2.67
CA PRO A 114 -5.48 -0.27 4.03
C PRO A 114 -4.79 0.69 5.01
N ILE A 115 -3.50 1.00 4.82
CA ILE A 115 -2.80 1.98 5.66
C ILE A 115 -3.40 3.37 5.48
N ILE A 116 -3.64 3.78 4.24
CA ILE A 116 -4.25 5.09 3.95
C ILE A 116 -5.69 5.14 4.46
N GLN A 117 -6.46 4.06 4.33
CA GLN A 117 -7.79 3.98 4.92
C GLN A 117 -7.75 4.13 6.45
N GLY A 118 -6.77 3.50 7.11
CA GLY A 118 -6.54 3.68 8.54
C GLY A 118 -6.23 5.14 8.90
N LEU A 119 -5.28 5.78 8.21
CA LEU A 119 -4.93 7.18 8.44
C LEU A 119 -6.09 8.15 8.19
N LEU A 120 -6.87 7.92 7.12
CA LEU A 120 -8.09 8.68 6.83
C LEU A 120 -9.13 8.52 7.95
N SER A 121 -9.29 7.30 8.47
CA SER A 121 -10.18 7.05 9.61
C SER A 121 -9.71 7.74 10.90
N SER A 122 -8.41 8.00 11.02
CA SER A 122 -7.78 8.72 12.13
C SER A 122 -7.70 10.24 11.93
N GLY A 123 -8.29 10.80 10.86
CA GLY A 123 -8.36 12.26 10.64
C GLY A 123 -7.41 12.82 9.57
N MET A 124 -6.71 11.97 8.80
CA MET A 124 -5.92 12.44 7.66
C MET A 124 -6.82 13.08 6.59
N GLY A 125 -6.36 14.18 5.99
CA GLY A 125 -7.06 14.82 4.88
C GLY A 125 -6.88 14.07 3.56
N LYS A 126 -7.86 14.22 2.65
CA LYS A 126 -7.83 13.60 1.32
C LYS A 126 -6.66 14.09 0.44
N GLY A 127 -6.31 15.38 0.54
CA GLY A 127 -5.17 15.96 -0.16
C GLY A 127 -3.85 15.34 0.29
N PRO A 128 -3.53 15.39 1.60
CA PRO A 128 -2.38 14.69 2.16
C PRO A 128 -2.34 13.20 1.83
N ALA A 129 -3.49 12.50 1.84
CA ALA A 129 -3.55 11.09 1.45
C ALA A 129 -3.10 10.87 0.00
N LEU A 130 -3.56 11.70 -0.94
CA LEU A 130 -3.09 11.64 -2.33
C LEU A 130 -1.59 11.98 -2.44
N ALA A 131 -1.12 13.01 -1.72
CA ALA A 131 0.29 13.37 -1.73
C ALA A 131 1.20 12.22 -1.28
N LEU A 132 0.77 11.46 -0.26
CA LEU A 132 1.47 10.26 0.20
C LEU A 132 1.46 9.16 -0.87
N LEU A 133 0.29 8.85 -1.45
CA LEU A 133 0.13 7.83 -2.50
C LEU A 133 0.92 8.13 -3.78
N LEU A 134 1.17 9.40 -4.08
CA LEU A 134 1.98 9.80 -5.23
C LEU A 134 3.49 9.71 -4.94
N ALA A 135 3.89 10.07 -3.72
CA ALA A 135 5.28 10.06 -3.31
C ALA A 135 5.81 8.63 -3.05
N GLY A 136 5.04 7.77 -2.39
CA GLY A 136 5.46 6.43 -1.94
C GLY A 136 5.94 5.46 -3.04
N PRO A 137 5.21 5.25 -4.15
CA PRO A 137 5.69 4.37 -5.21
C PRO A 137 6.78 5.04 -6.07
N SER A 138 6.75 6.38 -6.17
CA SER A 138 7.73 7.14 -6.95
C SER A 138 9.09 7.21 -6.25
N LEU A 139 9.09 7.29 -4.93
CA LEU A 139 10.26 7.45 -4.08
C LEU A 139 10.23 6.42 -2.96
N SER A 140 11.36 5.76 -2.74
CA SER A 140 11.60 4.97 -1.54
C SER A 140 13.08 5.02 -1.22
N LEU A 141 13.45 4.77 0.05
CA LEU A 141 14.86 4.72 0.44
C LEU A 141 15.70 3.78 -0.46
N PRO A 142 15.28 2.53 -0.74
CA PRO A 142 16.02 1.67 -1.65
C PRO A 142 16.12 2.25 -3.07
N ASN A 143 15.02 2.78 -3.62
CA ASN A 143 15.03 3.36 -4.96
C ASN A 143 15.96 4.58 -5.06
N MET A 144 15.95 5.46 -4.04
CA MET A 144 16.85 6.62 -3.98
C MET A 144 18.32 6.21 -3.95
N LEU A 145 18.67 5.15 -3.22
CA LEU A 145 20.04 4.63 -3.17
C LEU A 145 20.48 4.07 -4.52
N VAL A 146 19.60 3.32 -5.20
CA VAL A 146 19.87 2.79 -6.56
C VAL A 146 20.04 3.94 -7.55
N ILE A 147 19.11 4.90 -7.57
CA ILE A 147 19.16 6.06 -8.46
C ILE A 147 20.42 6.89 -8.21
N ARG A 148 20.83 7.06 -6.95
CA ARG A 148 22.10 7.72 -6.61
C ARG A 148 23.30 7.02 -7.22
N GLY A 149 23.32 5.68 -7.21
CA GLY A 149 24.38 4.89 -7.85
C GLY A 149 24.49 5.13 -9.35
N VAL A 150 23.37 5.37 -10.03
CA VAL A 150 23.31 5.55 -11.50
C VAL A 150 23.51 7.01 -11.92
N MET A 151 22.80 7.95 -11.30
CA MET A 151 22.74 9.36 -11.73
C MET A 151 23.68 10.28 -10.96
N GLY A 152 24.21 9.83 -9.82
CA GLY A 152 25.00 10.64 -8.90
C GLY A 152 24.16 11.54 -8.00
N THR A 153 24.73 11.93 -6.85
CA THR A 153 24.00 12.58 -5.74
C THR A 153 23.22 13.84 -6.13
N LYS A 154 23.81 14.72 -6.97
CA LYS A 154 23.16 15.99 -7.34
C LYS A 154 21.85 15.77 -8.11
N LYS A 155 21.85 14.85 -9.08
CA LYS A 155 20.67 14.57 -9.91
C LYS A 155 19.59 13.85 -9.11
N THR A 156 19.98 12.90 -8.25
CA THR A 156 19.05 12.23 -7.34
C THR A 156 18.35 13.20 -6.42
N LEU A 157 19.09 14.16 -5.83
CA LEU A 157 18.49 15.15 -4.93
C LEU A 157 17.46 16.01 -5.67
N VAL A 158 17.78 16.47 -6.88
CA VAL A 158 16.82 17.22 -7.72
C VAL A 158 15.58 16.39 -8.04
N TYR A 159 15.74 15.11 -8.40
CA TYR A 159 14.63 14.21 -8.66
C TYR A 159 13.71 14.04 -7.44
N VAL A 160 14.29 13.77 -6.26
CA VAL A 160 13.55 13.63 -5.00
C VAL A 160 12.77 14.90 -4.68
N LEU A 161 13.41 16.07 -4.77
CA LEU A 161 12.75 17.35 -4.53
C LEU A 161 11.60 17.60 -5.52
N LEU A 162 11.81 17.32 -6.81
CA LEU A 162 10.77 17.49 -7.83
C LEU A 162 9.55 16.62 -7.54
N VAL A 163 9.75 15.34 -7.22
CA VAL A 163 8.64 14.43 -6.90
C VAL A 163 7.92 14.89 -5.63
N MET A 164 8.64 15.30 -4.58
CA MET A 164 7.99 15.81 -3.37
C MET A 164 7.16 17.07 -3.63
N ILE A 165 7.69 18.02 -4.39
CA ILE A 165 6.97 19.25 -4.75
C ILE A 165 5.72 18.93 -5.58
N MET A 166 5.85 18.06 -6.58
CA MET A 166 4.74 17.69 -7.45
C MET A 166 3.64 16.92 -6.72
N ALA A 167 4.01 15.97 -5.84
CA ALA A 167 3.06 15.24 -5.01
C ALA A 167 2.36 16.19 -4.01
N THR A 168 3.10 17.09 -3.37
CA THR A 168 2.54 18.12 -2.47
C THR A 168 1.54 19.01 -3.20
N PHE A 169 1.91 19.51 -4.38
CA PHE A 169 1.05 20.39 -5.18
C PHE A 169 -0.21 19.66 -5.65
N THR A 170 -0.04 18.45 -6.16
CA THR A 170 -1.17 17.62 -6.64
C THR A 170 -2.13 17.28 -5.50
N GLY A 171 -1.61 16.90 -4.33
CA GLY A 171 -2.42 16.66 -3.14
C GLY A 171 -3.18 17.90 -2.69
N LEU A 172 -2.51 19.05 -2.67
CA LEU A 172 -3.15 20.32 -2.30
C LEU A 172 -4.28 20.69 -3.26
N VAL A 173 -4.03 20.61 -4.57
CA VAL A 173 -5.04 20.83 -5.61
C VAL A 173 -6.21 19.86 -5.42
N TYR A 174 -5.94 18.56 -5.31
CA TYR A 174 -6.97 17.56 -5.14
C TYR A 174 -7.84 17.81 -3.90
N GLY A 175 -7.23 18.05 -2.73
CA GLY A 175 -7.96 18.33 -1.50
C GLY A 175 -8.70 19.66 -1.48
N THR A 176 -8.45 20.57 -2.44
CA THR A 176 -9.26 21.79 -2.60
C THR A 176 -10.51 21.55 -3.44
N PHE A 177 -10.48 20.60 -4.37
CA PHE A 177 -11.60 20.33 -5.29
C PHE A 177 -12.52 19.18 -4.85
N PHE A 178 -12.03 18.24 -4.02
CA PHE A 178 -12.72 17.01 -3.62
C PHE A 178 -12.58 16.70 -2.11
#